data_AF-W6N4K2-F1
#
_entry.id   AF-W6N4K2-F1
#
_cell.length_a   1.000
_cell.length_b   1.000
_cell.length_c   1.000
_cell.angle_alpha   90.00
_cell.angle_beta   90.00
_cell.angle_gamma   90.00
#
_symmetry.space_group_name_H-M   'P 1'
#
loop_
_entity.id
_entity.type
_entity.pdbx_description
1 polymer ?
#
loop_
_entity_poly.entity_id
_entity_poly.type
_entity_poly.pdbx_seq_one_letter_code
_entity_poly.pdbx_strand_id
1 'polypeptide(L)' 'MAATKETMIEVTLKLNVKYDNEIKKAGEKLKIRESDLEEFKKKGYIKYINQDSIQDSTPPQNPPADGK' A
#
# COMPACT_ATOMS: atom_id res chain seq x y z
N MET A 1 8.37 -6.05 20.69
CA MET A 1 7.05 -5.60 20.20
C MET A 1 7.25 -5.20 18.74
N ALA A 2 6.77 -6.02 17.80
CA ALA A 2 6.94 -5.74 16.38
C ALA A 2 6.06 -4.53 16.02
N ALA A 3 6.70 -3.44 15.60
CA ALA A 3 6.00 -2.35 14.94
C ALA A 3 5.37 -2.96 13.68
N THR A 4 4.05 -3.10 13.68
CA THR A 4 3.29 -3.48 12.49
C THR A 4 3.57 -2.40 11.45
N LYS A 5 4.54 -2.66 10.56
CA LYS A 5 4.81 -1.80 9.42
C LYS A 5 3.55 -1.84 8.57
N GLU A 6 2.69 -0.84 8.74
CA GLU A 6 1.51 -0.69 7.91
C GLU A 6 2.02 -0.36 6.49
N THR A 7 2.03 -1.38 5.63
CA THR A 7 2.44 -1.23 4.23
C THR A 7 1.45 -0.32 3.54
N MET A 8 1.93 0.84 3.09
CA MET A 8 1.14 1.83 2.37
C MET A 8 1.36 1.65 0.88
N ILE A 9 0.29 1.43 0.14
CA ILE A 9 0.31 1.18 -1.31
C ILE A 9 -0.35 2.31 -2.07
N GLU A 10 0.12 2.57 -3.29
CA GLU A 10 -0.47 3.56 -4.19
C GLU A 10 -1.40 2.87 -5.20
N VAL A 11 -2.66 3.31 -5.23
CA VAL A 11 -3.71 2.78 -6.12
C VAL A 11 -4.30 3.89 -6.96
N THR A 12 -4.68 3.59 -8.20
CA THR A 12 -5.42 4.51 -9.06
C THR A 12 -6.91 4.26 -8.92
N LEU A 13 -7.65 5.28 -8.52
CA LEU A 13 -9.09 5.20 -8.33
C LEU A 13 -9.83 5.12 -9.66
N LYS A 14 -10.89 4.33 -9.70
CA LYS A 14 -11.83 4.24 -10.83
C LYS A 14 -13.00 5.21 -10.68
N LEU A 15 -13.36 5.53 -9.43
CA LEU A 15 -14.49 6.36 -9.05
C LEU A 15 -14.01 7.44 -8.05
N ASN A 16 -14.85 8.42 -7.75
CA ASN A 16 -14.54 9.37 -6.68
C ASN A 16 -14.71 8.66 -5.33
N VAL A 17 -13.65 8.67 -4.52
CA VAL A 17 -13.64 8.02 -3.21
C VAL A 17 -13.23 9.02 -2.15
N LYS A 18 -13.95 9.03 -1.03
CA LYS A 18 -13.51 9.70 0.19
C LYS A 18 -12.76 8.68 1.04
N TYR A 19 -11.49 8.92 1.29
CA TYR A 19 -10.66 8.08 2.17
C TYR A 19 -10.01 8.96 3.23
N ASP A 20 -10.13 8.53 4.48
CA ASP A 20 -9.77 9.30 5.68
C ASP A 20 -10.51 10.66 5.74
N ASN A 21 -9.87 11.74 5.30
CA ASN A 21 -10.47 13.07 5.16
C ASN A 21 -10.30 13.68 3.77
N GLU A 22 -9.68 12.96 2.83
CA GLU A 22 -9.47 13.44 1.48
C GLU A 22 -10.48 12.84 0.51
N ILE A 23 -11.01 13.68 -0.39
CA ILE A 23 -11.80 13.23 -1.52
C ILE A 23 -10.87 13.19 -2.72
N LYS A 24 -10.59 11.98 -3.20
CA LYS A 24 -9.82 11.76 -4.43
C LYS A 24 -10.78 11.41 -5.56
N LYS A 25 -10.52 11.98 -6.74
CA LYS A 25 -11.38 11.76 -7.92
C LYS A 25 -10.97 10.50 -8.67
N ALA A 26 -11.87 10.00 -9.51
CA ALA A 26 -11.55 8.96 -10.48
C ALA A 26 -10.34 9.36 -11.33
N GLY A 27 -9.39 8.44 -11.51
CA GLY A 27 -8.14 8.67 -12.24
C GLY A 27 -7.02 9.26 -11.38
N GLU A 28 -7.30 9.72 -10.16
CA GLU A 28 -6.26 10.12 -9.22
C GLU A 28 -5.66 8.93 -8.50
N LYS A 29 -4.43 9.14 -8.03
CA LYS A 29 -3.72 8.19 -7.19
C LYS A 29 -4.06 8.45 -5.72
N LEU A 30 -4.39 7.39 -5.01
CA LEU A 30 -4.65 7.39 -3.58
C LEU A 30 -3.68 6.43 -2.91
N LYS A 31 -3.08 6.86 -1.80
CA LYS A 31 -2.27 5.98 -0.96
C LYS A 31 -3.18 5.40 0.11
N ILE A 32 -3.32 4.07 0.13
CA ILE A 32 -4.14 3.34 1.11
C ILE A 32 -3.28 2.33 1.86
N ARG A 33 -3.78 1.84 2.98
CA ARG A 33 -3.15 0.70 3.67
C ARG A 33 -3.38 -0.58 2.88
N GLU A 34 -2.43 -1.49 2.92
CA GLU A 34 -2.56 -2.79 2.26
C GLU A 34 -3.78 -3.58 2.77
N SER A 35 -4.13 -3.47 4.06
CA SER A 35 -5.34 -4.08 4.62
C SER A 35 -6.64 -3.56 4.00
N ASP A 36 -6.66 -2.28 3.57
CA ASP A 36 -7.81 -1.69 2.90
C ASP A 36 -7.87 -2.06 1.41
N LEU A 37 -6.75 -2.51 0.82
CA LEU A 37 -6.66 -2.85 -0.60
C LEU A 37 -7.71 -3.86 -1.02
N GLU A 38 -7.87 -4.92 -0.23
CA GLU A 38 -8.82 -5.99 -0.53
C GLU A 38 -10.26 -5.45 -0.57
N GLU A 39 -10.61 -4.54 0.35
CA GLU A 39 -11.93 -3.92 0.36
C GLU A 39 -12.12 -3.03 -0.87
N PHE A 40 -11.13 -2.20 -1.20
CA PHE A 40 -11.16 -1.32 -2.37
C PHE A 40 -11.29 -2.11 -3.68
N LYS A 41 -10.57 -3.25 -3.78
CA LYS A 41 -10.65 -4.16 -4.92
C LYS A 41 -12.02 -4.83 -5.01
N LYS A 42 -12.53 -5.35 -3.88
CA LYS A 42 -13.83 -6.03 -3.80
C LYS A 42 -14.99 -5.10 -4.14
N LYS A 43 -14.90 -3.82 -3.73
CA LYS A 43 -15.88 -2.78 -4.04
C LYS A 43 -15.70 -2.19 -5.45
N GLY A 44 -14.63 -2.54 -6.16
CA GLY A 44 -14.36 -2.05 -7.51
C GLY A 44 -13.99 -0.57 -7.58
N TYR A 45 -13.49 0.00 -6.48
CA TYR A 45 -13.11 1.40 -6.37
C TYR A 45 -11.80 1.75 -7.06
N ILE A 46 -10.94 0.76 -7.29
CA ILE A 46 -9.60 0.92 -7.88
C ILE A 46 -9.50 0.19 -9.21
N LYS A 47 -8.78 0.80 -10.15
CA LYS A 47 -8.54 0.25 -11.49
C LYS A 47 -7.15 -0.37 -11.61
N TYR A 48 -6.17 0.20 -10.93
CA TYR A 48 -4.77 -0.18 -11.03
C TYR A 48 -4.11 -0.10 -9.66
N ILE A 49 -3.29 -1.09 -9.34
CA ILE A 49 -2.52 -1.17 -8.10
C ILE A 49 -1.07 -1.12 -8.53
N ASN A 50 -0.34 -0.10 -8.08
CA ASN A 50 1.08 -0.04 -8.36
C ASN A 50 1.81 -0.92 -7.34
N GLN A 51 2.07 -2.18 -7.73
CA GLN A 51 2.76 -3.15 -6.87
C GLN A 51 4.24 -2.78 -6.61
N ASP A 52 4.84 -1.83 -7.34
CA ASP A 52 6.21 -1.38 -7.07
C ASP A 52 6.38 -0.73 -5.68
N SER A 53 5.29 -0.26 -5.04
CA SER A 53 5.34 0.21 -3.65
C SER A 53 5.20 -0.91 -2.61
N ILE A 54 4.88 -2.13 -3.03
CA ILE A 54 4.97 -3.35 -2.21
C ILE A 54 6.39 -3.91 -2.36
N GLN A 55 7.38 -3.03 -2.38
CA GLN A 55 8.76 -3.45 -2.20
C GLN A 55 8.93 -3.74 -0.73
N ASP A 56 8.55 -4.97 -0.39
CA ASP A 56 9.14 -5.84 0.61
C ASP A 56 10.20 -5.10 1.43
N SER A 57 9.75 -4.37 2.45
CA SER A 57 10.62 -3.85 3.48
C SER A 57 10.96 -4.98 4.44
N THR A 58 11.45 -6.10 3.90
CA THR A 58 12.41 -6.90 4.65
C THR A 58 13.50 -5.92 5.10
N PRO A 59 13.80 -5.84 6.40
CA PRO A 59 15.02 -5.14 6.80
C PRO A 59 16.15 -5.74 5.96
N PRO A 60 17.15 -4.95 5.50
CA PRO A 60 18.36 -5.55 4.98
C PRO A 60 18.79 -6.57 6.02
N GLN A 61 18.70 -7.87 5.70
CA GLN A 61 19.27 -8.91 6.55
C GLN A 61 20.73 -8.50 6.64
N ASN A 62 21.13 -8.02 7.83
CA ASN A 62 22.53 -7.80 8.13
C ASN A 62 23.29 -9.02 7.58
N PRO A 63 24.37 -8.82 6.79
CA PRO A 63 25.20 -9.95 6.42
C PRO A 63 25.60 -10.67 7.71
N PRO A 64 25.61 -12.02 7.74
CA PRO A 64 25.87 -12.75 8.96
C PRO A 64 27.19 -12.27 9.55
N ALA A 65 27.15 -11.86 10.81
CA ALA A 65 28.34 -11.70 11.62
C ALA A 65 28.89 -13.10 11.90
N ASP A 66 29.80 -13.56 11.05
CA ASP A 66 30.90 -14.50 11.37
C ASP A 66 31.81 -14.59 10.11
N GLY A 67 33.12 -14.50 10.18
CA GLY A 67 33.94 -14.91 11.28
C GLY A 67 35.35 -14.33 11.28
N LYS A 68 35.95 -14.67 12.41
CA LYS A 68 37.31 -14.49 12.90
C LYS A 68 38.42 -14.79 11.91
#